data_AF-A0A932HUG4-F1
#
_entry.id   AF-A0A932HUG4-F1
#
_cell.length_a   1.000
_cell.length_b   1.000
_cell.length_c   1.000
_cell.angle_alpha   90.00
_cell.angle_beta   90.00
_cell.angle_gamma   90.00
#
_symmetry.space_group_name_H-M   'P 1'
#
loop_
_entity.id
_entity.type
_entity.pdbx_description
1 polymer ?
#
loop_
_entity_poly.entity_id
_entity_poly.type
_entity_poly.pdbx_seq_one_letter_code
_entity_poly.pdbx_strand_id
1 'polypeptide(L)'
;GADYVAEDVVVRPQGATFRVKGAHYALRVAGAFNVQNALPAVAIGEMLGISPATIAEGLASLRVVPGRMEEIEEKQAFTAIVDYAHEAVSMEAALTAARQLAKRGGKLIALLGAEGGGRDEAKRPAMGECAGRFADYVVVSNVDPYDDPPGEIIEDIARAVEDAGKTREKNLFCIEDRREGIRKALSLAGKGDVVLITGKGAEQSMIIKGEKIPWDDRMVVREEMGVILPAGRHGANNANRSK
;
A
#
# COMPACT_ATOMS: atom_id res chain seq x y z
N GLY A 1 16.11 20.68 -23.98
CA GLY A 1 16.19 19.27 -23.59
C GLY A 1 16.27 19.20 -22.07
N ALA A 2 15.90 18.08 -21.45
CA ALA A 2 16.11 17.90 -20.02
C ALA A 2 17.59 17.68 -19.69
N ASP A 3 18.09 18.23 -18.58
CA ASP A 3 19.52 18.17 -18.19
C ASP A 3 19.95 16.81 -17.59
N TYR A 4 18.97 16.01 -17.16
CA TYR A 4 19.16 14.66 -16.62
C TYR A 4 18.23 13.71 -17.36
N VAL A 5 18.82 12.76 -18.09
CA VAL A 5 18.11 11.78 -18.90
C VAL A 5 18.61 10.39 -18.51
N ALA A 6 17.68 9.45 -18.30
CA ALA A 6 18.01 8.05 -18.13
C ALA A 6 18.27 7.40 -19.49
N GLU A 7 19.47 6.89 -19.68
CA GLU A 7 19.91 6.15 -20.86
C GLU A 7 20.05 4.66 -20.53
N ASP A 8 20.05 3.79 -21.55
CA ASP A 8 20.26 2.34 -21.41
C ASP A 8 19.38 1.69 -20.32
N VAL A 9 18.11 2.10 -20.25
CA VAL A 9 17.19 1.64 -19.21
C VAL A 9 16.83 0.17 -19.42
N VAL A 10 17.14 -0.67 -18.44
CA VAL A 10 16.75 -2.07 -18.39
C VAL A 10 15.90 -2.30 -17.15
N VAL A 11 14.61 -2.57 -17.34
CA VAL A 11 13.67 -2.87 -16.26
C VAL A 11 13.53 -4.38 -16.10
N ARG A 12 13.58 -4.84 -14.85
CA ARG A 12 13.41 -6.24 -14.45
C ARG A 12 12.36 -6.32 -13.31
N PRO A 13 11.78 -7.51 -13.04
CA PRO A 13 10.82 -7.64 -11.95
C PRO A 13 11.39 -7.23 -10.58
N GLN A 14 12.69 -7.38 -10.36
CA GLN A 14 13.36 -7.08 -9.09
C GLN A 14 14.01 -5.68 -9.04
N GLY A 15 13.89 -4.86 -10.09
CA GLY A 15 14.60 -3.59 -10.14
C GLY A 15 14.81 -3.02 -11.53
N ALA A 16 15.67 -2.01 -11.63
CA ALA A 16 16.05 -1.42 -12.90
C ALA A 16 17.51 -0.97 -12.89
N THR A 17 18.15 -0.97 -14.05
CA THR A 17 19.46 -0.37 -14.27
C THR A 17 19.37 0.69 -15.35
N PHE A 18 20.14 1.77 -15.22
CA PHE A 18 20.15 2.88 -16.17
C PHE A 18 21.46 3.67 -16.06
N ARG A 19 21.70 4.55 -17.02
CA ARG A 19 22.82 5.50 -17.02
C ARG A 19 22.32 6.93 -16.97
N VAL A 20 23.08 7.81 -16.31
CA VAL A 20 22.87 9.26 -16.35
C VAL A 20 24.24 9.91 -16.48
N LYS A 21 24.45 10.75 -17.51
CA LYS A 21 25.72 11.45 -17.78
C LYS A 21 26.95 10.53 -17.74
N GLY A 22 26.80 9.28 -18.19
CA GLY A 22 27.86 8.28 -18.22
C GLY A 22 28.07 7.45 -16.95
N ALA A 23 27.45 7.81 -15.81
CA ALA A 23 27.47 7.01 -14.59
C ALA A 23 26.36 5.95 -14.60
N HIS A 24 26.61 4.81 -13.97
CA HIS A 24 25.67 3.68 -13.87
C HIS A 24 24.94 3.66 -12.54
N TYR A 25 23.64 3.43 -12.59
CA TYR A 25 22.78 3.32 -11.41
C TYR A 25 21.95 2.04 -11.46
N ALA A 26 21.65 1.51 -10.28
CA ALA A 26 20.78 0.35 -10.10
C ALA A 26 19.79 0.61 -8.97
N LEU A 27 18.53 0.24 -9.21
CA LEU A 27 17.45 0.23 -8.23
C LEU A 27 17.09 -1.21 -7.93
N ARG A 28 16.81 -1.52 -6.67
CA ARG A 28 16.27 -2.83 -6.25
C ARG A 28 14.78 -2.81 -5.95
N VAL A 29 14.11 -1.77 -6.43
CA VAL A 29 12.66 -1.59 -6.34
C VAL A 29 12.06 -1.71 -7.74
N ALA A 30 10.98 -2.47 -7.85
CA ALA A 30 10.35 -2.78 -9.14
C ALA A 30 9.66 -1.56 -9.77
N GLY A 31 9.46 -1.59 -11.08
CA GLY A 31 8.66 -0.59 -11.82
C GLY A 31 9.49 0.45 -12.56
N ALA A 32 9.13 0.69 -13.83
CA ALA A 32 9.83 1.64 -14.70
C ALA A 32 9.77 3.09 -14.17
N PHE A 33 8.66 3.45 -13.50
CA PHE A 33 8.48 4.77 -12.90
C PHE A 33 9.51 5.08 -11.80
N ASN A 34 10.07 4.06 -11.14
CA ASN A 34 11.11 4.28 -10.13
C ASN A 34 12.42 4.79 -10.72
N VAL A 35 12.69 4.52 -12.01
CA VAL A 35 13.82 5.16 -12.72
C VAL A 35 13.58 6.66 -12.85
N GLN A 36 12.36 7.07 -13.21
CA GLN A 36 12.00 8.49 -13.29
C GLN A 36 12.07 9.16 -11.92
N ASN A 37 11.62 8.49 -10.86
CA ASN A 37 11.71 8.99 -9.47
C ASN A 37 13.16 9.10 -8.98
N ALA A 38 14.08 8.29 -9.51
CA ALA A 38 15.48 8.33 -9.14
C ALA A 38 16.23 9.50 -9.80
N LEU A 39 15.79 9.99 -10.96
CA LEU A 39 16.47 11.08 -11.68
C LEU A 39 16.60 12.37 -10.84
N PRO A 40 15.55 12.87 -10.16
CA PRO A 40 15.69 14.00 -9.23
C PRO A 40 16.67 13.74 -8.09
N ALA A 41 16.70 12.51 -7.55
CA ALA A 41 17.63 12.15 -6.48
C ALA A 41 19.09 12.18 -6.96
N VAL A 42 19.35 11.68 -8.17
CA VAL A 42 20.66 11.79 -8.82
C VAL A 42 21.04 13.25 -9.03
N ALA A 43 20.12 14.06 -9.59
CA ALA A 43 20.37 15.46 -9.87
C ALA A 43 20.68 16.28 -8.62
N ILE A 44 19.88 16.12 -7.57
CA ILE A 44 20.09 16.79 -6.28
C ILE A 44 21.40 16.32 -5.64
N GLY A 45 21.70 15.02 -5.67
CA GLY A 45 22.96 14.48 -5.16
C GLY A 45 24.18 15.09 -5.84
N GLU A 46 24.18 15.17 -7.17
CA GLU A 46 25.25 15.83 -7.94
C GLU A 46 25.36 17.32 -7.59
N MET A 47 24.23 18.04 -7.51
CA MET A 47 24.21 19.46 -7.13
C MET A 47 24.75 19.73 -5.73
N LEU A 48 24.61 18.76 -4.82
CA LEU A 48 25.18 18.81 -3.46
C LEU A 48 26.64 18.34 -3.39
N GLY A 49 27.26 18.01 -4.54
CA GLY A 49 28.64 17.55 -4.60
C GLY A 49 28.86 16.10 -4.17
N ILE A 50 27.80 15.29 -4.09
CA ILE A 50 27.89 13.86 -3.78
C ILE A 50 28.42 13.13 -5.02
N SER A 51 29.41 12.25 -4.83
CA SER A 51 30.00 11.52 -5.95
C SER A 51 28.99 10.58 -6.60
N PRO A 52 29.05 10.37 -7.94
CA PRO A 52 28.17 9.41 -8.62
C PRO A 52 28.21 8.00 -8.03
N ALA A 53 29.37 7.55 -7.55
CA ALA A 53 29.52 6.26 -6.89
C ALA A 53 28.71 6.17 -5.59
N THR A 54 28.77 7.21 -4.74
CA THR A 54 27.99 7.28 -3.50
C THR A 54 26.49 7.35 -3.77
N ILE A 55 26.07 8.10 -4.80
CA ILE A 55 24.65 8.13 -5.23
C ILE A 55 24.22 6.73 -5.68
N ALA A 56 25.04 6.04 -6.49
CA ALA A 56 24.74 4.70 -6.96
C ALA A 56 24.62 3.69 -5.82
N GLU A 57 25.50 3.75 -4.83
CA GLU A 57 25.41 2.93 -3.60
C GLU A 57 24.12 3.23 -2.83
N GLY A 58 23.77 4.51 -2.66
CA GLY A 58 22.54 4.93 -1.99
C GLY A 58 21.29 4.38 -2.68
N LEU A 59 21.18 4.57 -4.00
CA LEU A 59 20.06 4.04 -4.80
C LEU A 59 20.00 2.50 -4.76
N ALA A 60 21.15 1.83 -4.84
CA ALA A 60 21.23 0.38 -4.80
C ALA A 60 20.97 -0.21 -3.40
N SER A 61 21.02 0.62 -2.34
CA SER A 61 20.69 0.20 -0.97
C SER A 61 19.19 0.14 -0.71
N LEU A 62 18.38 0.90 -1.46
CA LEU A 62 16.93 0.95 -1.32
C LEU A 62 16.30 -0.40 -1.69
N ARG A 63 15.75 -1.10 -0.70
CA ARG A 63 15.05 -2.39 -0.88
C ARG A 63 13.55 -2.25 -0.99
N VAL A 64 13.01 -1.30 -0.24
CA VAL A 64 11.57 -1.02 -0.12
C VAL A 64 11.44 0.50 -0.09
N VAL A 65 10.49 1.04 -0.85
CA VAL A 65 10.04 2.41 -0.67
C VAL A 65 8.94 2.36 0.39
N PRO A 66 9.13 2.99 1.57
CA PRO A 66 8.12 2.99 2.61
C PRO A 66 6.73 3.38 2.08
N GLY A 67 5.73 2.56 2.36
CA GLY A 67 4.34 2.80 1.96
C GLY A 67 4.09 2.75 0.44
N ARG A 68 4.93 2.05 -0.33
CA ARG A 68 4.72 1.75 -1.75
C ARG A 68 4.86 0.26 -1.99
N MET A 69 3.72 -0.43 -2.14
CA MET A 69 3.62 -1.88 -2.16
C MET A 69 4.45 -2.52 -1.04
N GLU A 70 4.46 -1.91 0.15
CA GLU A 70 5.25 -2.36 1.29
C GLU A 70 4.56 -3.58 1.92
N GLU A 71 5.18 -4.74 1.78
CA GLU A 71 4.73 -5.96 2.45
C GLU A 71 5.01 -5.89 3.96
N ILE A 72 3.99 -6.19 4.76
CA ILE A 72 4.06 -6.26 6.22
C ILE A 72 4.06 -7.73 6.63
N GLU A 73 5.16 -8.20 7.20
CA GLU A 73 5.35 -9.60 7.60
C GLU A 73 5.34 -9.75 9.13
N GLU A 74 4.31 -10.41 9.65
CA GLU A 74 4.08 -10.70 11.06
C GLU A 74 3.79 -12.20 11.30
N LYS A 75 4.29 -13.10 10.43
CA LYS A 75 4.14 -14.57 10.46
C LYS A 75 2.76 -15.10 10.05
N GLN A 76 1.98 -14.28 9.37
CA GLN A 76 0.69 -14.69 8.83
C GLN A 76 0.81 -15.67 7.65
N ALA A 77 -0.32 -16.24 7.22
CA ALA A 77 -0.39 -17.14 6.07
C ALA A 77 -0.86 -16.45 4.76
N PHE A 78 -1.05 -15.14 4.79
CA PHE A 78 -1.53 -14.29 3.69
C PHE A 78 -0.56 -13.12 3.46
N THR A 79 -0.67 -12.44 2.33
CA THR A 79 0.17 -11.26 2.06
C THR A 79 -0.57 -10.00 2.52
N ALA A 80 0.07 -9.15 3.33
CA ALA A 80 -0.48 -7.85 3.73
C ALA A 80 0.39 -6.74 3.16
N ILE A 81 -0.23 -5.76 2.50
CA ILE A 81 0.46 -4.70 1.75
C ILE A 81 -0.10 -3.34 2.16
N VAL A 82 0.79 -2.39 2.45
CA VAL A 82 0.44 -0.98 2.61
C VAL A 82 0.97 -0.19 1.41
N ASP A 83 0.08 0.57 0.77
CA ASP A 83 0.38 1.38 -0.40
C ASP A 83 -0.26 2.78 -0.32
N TYR A 84 0.29 3.73 -1.06
CA TYR A 84 -0.15 5.13 -1.07
C TYR A 84 -1.15 5.47 -2.18
N ALA A 85 -1.56 4.49 -2.99
CA ALA A 85 -2.52 4.72 -4.05
C ALA A 85 -3.80 5.38 -3.51
N HIS A 86 -4.01 6.64 -3.89
CA HIS A 86 -5.16 7.47 -3.54
C HIS A 86 -5.83 8.06 -4.79
N GLU A 87 -5.41 7.64 -5.99
CA GLU A 87 -5.97 8.06 -7.27
C GLU A 87 -6.41 6.84 -8.08
N ALA A 88 -7.40 6.99 -8.97
CA ALA A 88 -7.96 5.86 -9.72
C ALA A 88 -6.91 5.05 -10.49
N VAL A 89 -5.98 5.73 -11.20
CA VAL A 89 -4.93 5.08 -11.99
C VAL A 89 -3.91 4.35 -11.11
N SER A 90 -3.48 4.96 -10.02
CA SER A 90 -2.53 4.33 -9.09
C SER A 90 -3.17 3.17 -8.33
N MET A 91 -4.47 3.29 -8.02
CA MET A 91 -5.26 2.24 -7.39
C MET A 91 -5.45 1.02 -8.29
N GLU A 92 -5.76 1.22 -9.58
CA GLU A 92 -5.85 0.11 -10.53
C GLU A 92 -4.51 -0.64 -10.66
N ALA A 93 -3.40 0.10 -10.74
CA ALA A 93 -2.07 -0.49 -10.79
C ALA A 93 -1.75 -1.28 -9.51
N ALA A 94 -2.06 -0.73 -8.33
CA ALA A 94 -1.84 -1.39 -7.05
C ALA A 94 -2.71 -2.64 -6.88
N LEU A 95 -4.00 -2.57 -7.22
CA LEU A 95 -4.92 -3.71 -7.18
C LEU A 95 -4.52 -4.82 -8.16
N THR A 96 -4.08 -4.45 -9.37
CA THR A 96 -3.60 -5.40 -10.37
C THR A 96 -2.33 -6.11 -9.87
N ALA A 97 -1.37 -5.37 -9.32
CA ALA A 97 -0.16 -5.94 -8.75
C ALA A 97 -0.48 -6.84 -7.55
N ALA A 98 -1.34 -6.39 -6.64
CA ALA A 98 -1.77 -7.15 -5.47
C ALA A 98 -2.49 -8.46 -5.88
N ARG A 99 -3.33 -8.43 -6.91
CA ARG A 99 -3.98 -9.64 -7.44
C ARG A 99 -2.97 -10.68 -7.92
N GLN A 100 -1.87 -10.27 -8.55
CA GLN A 100 -0.84 -11.19 -9.04
C GLN A 100 -0.09 -11.91 -7.90
N LEU A 101 -0.10 -11.33 -6.69
CA LEU A 101 0.51 -11.93 -5.50
C LEU A 101 -0.39 -12.97 -4.83
N ALA A 102 -1.71 -12.94 -5.09
CA ALA A 102 -2.63 -13.92 -4.56
C ALA A 102 -2.32 -15.32 -5.11
N LYS A 103 -2.32 -16.32 -4.24
CA LYS A 103 -2.15 -17.72 -4.66
C LYS A 103 -3.36 -18.16 -5.50
N ARG A 104 -3.23 -19.26 -6.24
CA ARG A 104 -4.35 -19.81 -7.03
C ARG A 104 -5.58 -20.04 -6.15
N GLY A 105 -6.68 -19.35 -6.48
CA GLY A 105 -7.93 -19.40 -5.71
C GLY A 105 -7.95 -18.52 -4.45
N GLY A 106 -6.87 -17.79 -4.17
CA GLY A 106 -6.78 -16.80 -3.12
C GLY A 106 -7.51 -15.52 -3.48
N LYS A 107 -7.96 -14.82 -2.44
CA LYS A 107 -8.80 -13.63 -2.54
C LYS A 107 -7.97 -12.35 -2.42
N LEU A 108 -8.46 -11.28 -3.03
CA LEU A 108 -7.96 -9.92 -2.80
C LEU A 108 -8.94 -9.16 -1.92
N ILE A 109 -8.47 -8.67 -0.79
CA ILE A 109 -9.19 -7.81 0.13
C ILE A 109 -8.59 -6.42 0.01
N ALA A 110 -9.38 -5.43 -0.40
CA ALA A 110 -8.93 -4.04 -0.53
C ALA A 110 -9.53 -3.18 0.58
N LEU A 111 -8.70 -2.43 1.29
CA LEU A 111 -9.12 -1.32 2.12
C LEU A 111 -8.74 -0.01 1.45
N LEU A 112 -9.72 0.86 1.26
CA LEU A 112 -9.53 2.18 0.69
C LEU A 112 -10.36 3.25 1.41
N GLY A 113 -10.02 4.50 1.14
CA GLY A 113 -10.85 5.67 1.40
C GLY A 113 -10.37 6.80 0.50
N ALA A 114 -10.86 8.01 0.73
CA ALA A 114 -10.42 9.20 0.01
C ALA A 114 -10.26 10.37 0.99
N GLU A 115 -9.48 11.36 0.57
CA GLU A 115 -9.38 12.64 1.25
C GLU A 115 -10.66 13.47 1.08
N GLY A 116 -10.97 14.27 2.10
CA GLY A 116 -12.05 15.26 2.09
C GLY A 116 -11.54 16.70 1.90
N GLY A 117 -12.34 17.67 2.31
CA GLY A 117 -12.05 19.10 2.20
C GLY A 117 -12.31 19.67 0.81
N GLY A 118 -13.27 19.11 0.07
CA GLY A 118 -13.65 19.54 -1.28
C GLY A 118 -12.59 19.38 -2.36
N ARG A 119 -11.47 18.69 -2.08
CA ARG A 119 -10.35 18.53 -3.01
C ARG A 119 -10.58 17.44 -4.04
N ASP A 120 -11.34 16.41 -3.65
CA ASP A 120 -11.21 15.09 -4.25
C ASP A 120 -12.55 14.35 -4.43
N GLU A 121 -13.68 15.06 -4.50
CA GLU A 121 -14.99 14.41 -4.72
C GLU A 121 -15.03 13.62 -6.03
N ALA A 122 -14.44 14.18 -7.10
CA ALA A 122 -14.51 13.61 -8.44
C ALA A 122 -13.79 12.25 -8.59
N LYS A 123 -12.81 11.93 -7.73
CA LYS A 123 -12.09 10.65 -7.79
C LYS A 123 -12.78 9.51 -7.03
N ARG A 124 -13.64 9.83 -6.05
CA ARG A 124 -14.30 8.84 -5.18
C ARG A 124 -15.05 7.75 -5.96
N PRO A 125 -15.88 8.08 -6.98
CA PRO A 125 -16.58 7.04 -7.73
C PRO A 125 -15.63 6.14 -8.53
N ALA A 126 -14.62 6.73 -9.18
CA ALA A 126 -13.66 5.97 -9.98
C ALA A 126 -12.81 5.01 -9.12
N MET A 127 -12.43 5.44 -7.91
CA MET A 127 -11.75 4.58 -6.94
C MET A 127 -12.65 3.44 -6.46
N GLY A 128 -13.91 3.74 -6.14
CA GLY A 128 -14.89 2.73 -5.74
C GLY A 128 -15.17 1.69 -6.82
N GLU A 129 -15.40 2.12 -8.06
CA GLU A 129 -15.61 1.21 -9.20
C GLU A 129 -14.40 0.30 -9.40
N CYS A 130 -13.19 0.86 -9.33
CA CYS A 130 -11.95 0.10 -9.45
C CYS A 130 -11.84 -0.96 -8.34
N ALA A 131 -11.97 -0.58 -7.07
CA ALA A 131 -11.94 -1.53 -5.96
C ALA A 131 -13.00 -2.63 -6.09
N GLY A 132 -14.23 -2.25 -6.46
CA GLY A 132 -15.34 -3.19 -6.66
C GLY A 132 -15.08 -4.21 -7.77
N ARG A 133 -14.42 -3.82 -8.85
CA ARG A 133 -14.11 -4.72 -9.98
C ARG A 133 -12.95 -5.67 -9.70
N PHE A 134 -11.89 -5.21 -9.05
CA PHE A 134 -10.65 -5.98 -8.91
C PHE A 134 -10.56 -6.80 -7.62
N ALA A 135 -11.14 -6.31 -6.53
CA ALA A 135 -11.09 -6.98 -5.22
C ALA A 135 -12.25 -7.97 -5.05
N ASP A 136 -12.04 -9.03 -4.26
CA ASP A 136 -13.10 -9.94 -3.84
C ASP A 136 -13.93 -9.32 -2.71
N TYR A 137 -13.26 -8.69 -1.75
CA TYR A 137 -13.83 -7.93 -0.64
C TYR A 137 -13.32 -6.50 -0.66
N VAL A 138 -14.20 -5.56 -0.33
CA VAL A 138 -13.87 -4.14 -0.20
C VAL A 138 -14.22 -3.66 1.21
N VAL A 139 -13.31 -2.94 1.85
CA VAL A 139 -13.53 -2.22 3.09
C VAL A 139 -13.31 -0.74 2.80
N VAL A 140 -14.35 0.09 2.99
CA VAL A 140 -14.26 1.54 2.84
C VAL A 140 -14.15 2.16 4.22
N SER A 141 -13.14 3.00 4.42
CA SER A 141 -12.82 3.62 5.71
C SER A 141 -12.21 5.01 5.56
N ASN A 142 -12.07 5.74 6.67
CA ASN A 142 -11.51 7.08 6.66
C ASN A 142 -10.03 7.11 6.28
N VAL A 143 -9.62 8.18 5.60
CA VAL A 143 -8.22 8.56 5.36
C VAL A 143 -8.06 9.94 6.00
N ASP A 144 -8.03 11.02 5.23
CA ASP A 144 -7.97 12.39 5.73
C ASP A 144 -9.29 13.11 5.41
N PRO A 145 -10.36 12.97 6.23
CA PRO A 145 -11.65 13.62 5.94
C PRO A 145 -11.58 15.15 5.98
N TYR A 146 -10.56 15.74 6.63
CA TYR A 146 -10.47 17.18 6.84
C TYR A 146 -11.77 17.71 7.48
N ASP A 147 -12.48 18.60 6.79
CA ASP A 147 -13.71 19.24 7.27
C ASP A 147 -14.98 18.57 6.73
N ASP A 148 -14.85 17.61 5.80
CA ASP A 148 -15.99 16.88 5.24
C ASP A 148 -16.52 15.84 6.25
N PRO A 149 -17.83 15.56 6.27
CA PRO A 149 -18.38 14.44 7.04
C PRO A 149 -17.82 13.12 6.51
N PRO A 150 -17.10 12.32 7.33
CA PRO A 150 -16.43 11.12 6.82
C PRO A 150 -17.42 10.08 6.25
N GLY A 151 -18.63 10.01 6.82
CA GLY A 151 -19.70 9.16 6.32
C GLY A 151 -20.15 9.49 4.89
N GLU A 152 -20.08 10.75 4.45
CA GLU A 152 -20.40 11.14 3.07
C GLU A 152 -19.34 10.62 2.09
N ILE A 153 -18.06 10.78 2.42
CA ILE A 153 -16.94 10.26 1.63
C ILE A 153 -17.06 8.73 1.49
N ILE A 154 -17.33 8.05 2.60
CA ILE A 154 -17.50 6.59 2.62
C ILE A 154 -18.68 6.17 1.75
N GLU A 155 -19.79 6.89 1.81
CA GLU A 155 -21.00 6.59 1.06
C GLU A 155 -20.80 6.78 -0.45
N ASP A 156 -20.10 7.83 -0.88
CA ASP A 156 -19.76 8.08 -2.29
C ASP A 156 -18.98 6.91 -2.89
N ILE A 157 -17.95 6.44 -2.17
CA ILE A 157 -17.13 5.31 -2.60
C ILE A 157 -17.96 4.02 -2.56
N ALA A 158 -18.71 3.80 -1.48
CA ALA A 158 -19.49 2.58 -1.27
C ALA A 158 -20.52 2.37 -2.39
N ARG A 159 -21.22 3.43 -2.82
CA ARG A 159 -22.16 3.37 -3.94
C ARG A 159 -21.50 2.89 -5.23
N ALA A 160 -20.34 3.44 -5.57
CA ALA A 160 -19.61 2.99 -6.76
C ALA A 160 -19.11 1.54 -6.65
N VAL A 161 -18.78 1.09 -5.43
CA VAL A 161 -18.44 -0.32 -5.17
C VAL A 161 -19.67 -1.24 -5.31
N GLU A 162 -20.85 -0.78 -4.90
CA GLU A 162 -22.14 -1.50 -5.08
C GLU A 162 -22.51 -1.59 -6.57
N ASP A 163 -22.38 -0.48 -7.32
CA ASP A 163 -22.61 -0.44 -8.77
C ASP A 163 -21.66 -1.39 -9.52
N ALA A 164 -20.46 -1.64 -8.99
CA ALA A 164 -19.52 -2.64 -9.49
C ALA A 164 -19.86 -4.09 -9.07
N GLY A 165 -21.00 -4.32 -8.41
CA GLY A 165 -21.55 -5.65 -8.12
C GLY A 165 -21.24 -6.19 -6.72
N LYS A 166 -20.77 -5.36 -5.79
CA LYS A 166 -20.62 -5.73 -4.38
C LYS A 166 -21.91 -5.45 -3.60
N THR A 167 -22.00 -6.05 -2.42
CA THR A 167 -23.14 -5.97 -1.53
C THR A 167 -22.64 -5.72 -0.12
N ARG A 168 -23.21 -4.70 0.52
CA ARG A 168 -22.91 -4.37 1.93
C ARG A 168 -23.10 -5.58 2.84
N GLU A 169 -22.27 -5.65 3.88
CA GLU A 169 -22.22 -6.72 4.88
C GLU A 169 -21.89 -8.12 4.34
N LYS A 170 -21.70 -8.27 3.02
CA LYS A 170 -21.31 -9.53 2.39
C LYS A 170 -19.90 -9.46 1.82
N ASN A 171 -19.65 -8.51 0.93
CA ASN A 171 -18.36 -8.31 0.30
C ASN A 171 -17.98 -6.83 0.10
N LEU A 172 -18.76 -5.94 0.70
CA LEU A 172 -18.45 -4.53 0.96
C LEU A 172 -18.72 -4.26 2.44
N PHE A 173 -17.78 -3.61 3.13
CA PHE A 173 -17.95 -3.18 4.52
C PHE A 173 -17.57 -1.70 4.64
N CYS A 174 -18.46 -0.90 5.24
CA CYS A 174 -18.24 0.53 5.47
C CYS A 174 -17.96 0.75 6.95
N ILE A 175 -16.71 1.10 7.29
CA ILE A 175 -16.26 1.24 8.68
C ILE A 175 -15.53 2.57 8.81
N GLU A 176 -16.11 3.51 9.55
CA GLU A 176 -15.55 4.86 9.66
C GLU A 176 -14.17 4.88 10.31
N ASP A 177 -13.99 4.19 11.44
CA ASP A 177 -12.70 4.10 12.11
C ASP A 177 -11.69 3.31 11.27
N ARG A 178 -10.57 3.96 10.92
CA ARG A 178 -9.55 3.37 10.05
C ARG A 178 -8.89 2.14 10.65
N ARG A 179 -8.69 2.09 11.97
CA ARG A 179 -8.08 0.93 12.64
C ARG A 179 -9.04 -0.24 12.62
N GLU A 180 -10.33 -0.01 12.88
CA GLU A 180 -11.37 -1.03 12.77
C GLU A 180 -11.54 -1.51 11.34
N GLY A 181 -11.45 -0.62 10.35
CA GLY A 181 -11.41 -0.98 8.94
C GLY A 181 -10.24 -1.91 8.62
N ILE A 182 -9.02 -1.55 9.06
CA ILE A 182 -7.82 -2.38 8.88
C ILE A 182 -8.02 -3.74 9.55
N ARG A 183 -8.48 -3.77 10.81
CA ARG A 183 -8.79 -5.01 11.53
C ARG A 183 -9.78 -5.88 10.76
N LYS A 184 -10.85 -5.27 10.23
CA LYS A 184 -11.84 -5.99 9.40
C LYS A 184 -11.18 -6.58 8.16
N ALA A 185 -10.43 -5.80 7.41
CA ALA A 185 -9.74 -6.26 6.19
C ALA A 185 -8.82 -7.44 6.47
N LEU A 186 -8.01 -7.35 7.53
CA LEU A 186 -7.11 -8.43 7.95
C LEU A 186 -7.88 -9.68 8.40
N SER A 187 -8.98 -9.53 9.14
CA SER A 187 -9.80 -10.68 9.60
C SER A 187 -10.52 -11.44 8.49
N LEU A 188 -10.69 -10.83 7.31
CA LEU A 188 -11.31 -11.47 6.14
C LEU A 188 -10.33 -12.40 5.41
N ALA A 189 -9.02 -12.26 5.66
CA ALA A 189 -7.98 -12.94 4.91
C ALA A 189 -7.69 -14.35 5.44
N GLY A 190 -7.65 -15.31 4.52
CA GLY A 190 -7.22 -16.69 4.73
C GLY A 190 -5.87 -16.98 4.08
N LYS A 191 -5.38 -18.20 4.24
CA LYS A 191 -4.09 -18.64 3.69
C LYS A 191 -4.03 -18.43 2.17
N GLY A 192 -3.03 -17.69 1.70
CA GLY A 192 -2.79 -17.42 0.28
C GLY A 192 -3.58 -16.24 -0.30
N ASP A 193 -4.38 -15.56 0.52
CA ASP A 193 -5.05 -14.31 0.16
C ASP A 193 -4.09 -13.12 0.22
N VAL A 194 -4.54 -11.98 -0.28
CA VAL A 194 -3.84 -10.69 -0.24
C VAL A 194 -4.74 -9.64 0.37
N VAL A 195 -4.22 -8.88 1.34
CA VAL A 195 -4.84 -7.68 1.89
C VAL A 195 -4.04 -6.48 1.39
N LEU A 196 -4.69 -5.57 0.67
CA LEU A 196 -4.12 -4.31 0.21
C LEU A 196 -4.77 -3.16 0.95
N ILE A 197 -3.98 -2.36 1.64
CA ILE A 197 -4.42 -1.18 2.40
C ILE A 197 -3.86 0.06 1.69
N THR A 198 -4.74 0.91 1.17
CA THR A 198 -4.35 2.07 0.35
C THR A 198 -4.72 3.41 0.99
N GLY A 199 -4.16 4.50 0.46
CA GLY A 199 -4.40 5.87 0.91
C GLY A 199 -3.16 6.43 1.61
N LYS A 200 -2.89 6.05 2.87
CA LYS A 200 -1.84 6.68 3.69
C LYS A 200 -0.42 6.27 3.32
N GLY A 201 -0.19 5.04 2.85
CA GLY A 201 1.16 4.56 2.59
C GLY A 201 2.08 4.69 3.83
N ALA A 202 3.09 5.56 3.73
CA ALA A 202 4.05 5.84 4.81
C ALA A 202 3.80 7.18 5.52
N GLU A 203 2.65 7.82 5.28
CA GLU A 203 2.26 9.02 6.01
C GLU A 203 2.07 8.71 7.50
N GLN A 204 2.63 9.58 8.33
CA GLN A 204 2.71 9.39 9.78
C GLN A 204 1.68 10.24 10.56
N SER A 205 0.60 10.61 9.89
CA SER A 205 -0.48 11.39 10.47
C SER A 205 -1.77 11.28 9.67
N MET A 206 -2.88 11.54 10.35
CA MET A 206 -4.21 11.63 9.75
C MET A 206 -4.87 12.96 10.14
N ILE A 207 -5.64 13.58 9.24
CA ILE A 207 -6.32 14.86 9.47
C ILE A 207 -7.81 14.65 9.70
N ILE A 208 -8.27 14.94 10.90
CA ILE A 208 -9.70 14.87 11.28
C ILE A 208 -10.13 16.24 11.81
N LYS A 209 -11.13 16.87 11.18
CA LYS A 209 -11.66 18.19 11.57
C LYS A 209 -10.56 19.25 11.73
N GLY A 210 -9.61 19.24 10.80
CA GLY A 210 -8.45 20.14 10.81
C GLY A 210 -7.34 19.77 11.80
N GLU A 211 -7.53 18.78 12.67
CA GLU A 211 -6.51 18.34 13.62
C GLU A 211 -5.64 17.23 13.03
N LYS A 212 -4.32 17.38 13.17
CA LYS A 212 -3.33 16.38 12.77
C LYS A 212 -3.07 15.41 13.91
N ILE A 213 -3.59 14.18 13.80
CA ILE A 213 -3.36 13.12 14.79
C ILE A 213 -2.23 12.18 14.33
N PRO A 214 -1.42 11.62 15.26
CA PRO A 214 -0.44 10.59 14.93
C PRO A 214 -1.12 9.34 14.35
N TRP A 215 -0.62 8.85 13.21
CA TRP A 215 -1.19 7.71 12.51
C TRP A 215 -0.16 7.05 11.60
N ASP A 216 -0.11 5.73 11.49
CA ASP A 216 0.72 5.05 10.48
C ASP A 216 0.10 3.70 10.15
N ASP A 217 -0.44 3.54 8.94
CA ASP A 217 -1.10 2.29 8.50
C ASP A 217 -0.20 1.07 8.73
N ARG A 218 1.11 1.21 8.52
CA ARG A 218 2.06 0.10 8.65
C ARG A 218 2.23 -0.31 10.11
N MET A 219 2.20 0.65 11.03
CA MET A 219 2.24 0.36 12.47
C MET A 219 0.93 -0.28 12.91
N VAL A 220 -0.20 0.29 12.49
CA VAL A 220 -1.53 -0.23 12.85
C VAL A 220 -1.72 -1.65 12.32
N VAL A 221 -1.30 -1.96 11.08
CA VAL A 221 -1.31 -3.33 10.56
C VAL A 221 -0.52 -4.26 11.46
N ARG A 222 0.72 -3.92 11.84
CA ARG A 222 1.54 -4.77 12.71
C ARG A 222 0.89 -5.01 14.07
N GLU A 223 0.33 -3.96 14.67
CA GLU A 223 -0.37 -4.04 15.95
C GLU A 223 -1.60 -4.96 15.87
N GLU A 224 -2.47 -4.76 14.87
CA GLU A 224 -3.68 -5.57 14.69
C GLU A 224 -3.34 -7.02 14.33
N MET A 225 -2.27 -7.25 13.57
CA MET A 225 -1.74 -8.60 13.30
C MET A 225 -1.32 -9.32 14.59
N GLY A 226 -0.68 -8.61 15.53
CA GLY A 226 -0.35 -9.16 16.84
C GLY A 226 -1.56 -9.58 17.69
N VAL A 227 -2.75 -9.04 17.41
CA VAL A 227 -4.01 -9.40 18.08
C VAL A 227 -4.69 -10.58 17.38
N ILE A 228 -4.76 -10.58 16.06
CA ILE A 228 -5.53 -11.59 15.30
C ILE A 228 -4.75 -12.88 15.06
N LEU A 229 -3.42 -12.83 15.03
CA LEU A 229 -2.61 -14.02 14.87
C LEU A 229 -2.52 -14.73 16.22
N PRO A 230 -2.86 -16.03 16.31
CA PRO A 230 -2.75 -16.75 17.57
C PRO A 230 -1.31 -16.71 18.06
N ALA A 231 -1.10 -16.24 19.30
CA ALA A 231 0.19 -16.33 19.96
C ALA A 231 0.68 -17.78 19.85
N GLY A 232 1.79 -17.98 19.14
CA GLY A 232 2.28 -19.31 18.78
C GLY A 232 2.25 -20.23 19.99
N ARG A 233 1.45 -21.30 19.92
CA ARG A 233 1.49 -22.39 20.91
C ARG A 233 2.95 -22.80 21.05
N HIS A 234 3.55 -22.44 22.17
CA HIS A 234 4.84 -22.98 22.54
C HIS A 234 4.67 -24.50 22.58
N GLY A 235 5.38 -25.20 21.69
CA GLY A 235 5.57 -26.63 21.82
C GLY A 235 6.32 -26.86 23.14
N ALA A 236 5.57 -27.03 24.24
CA ALA A 236 6.08 -27.59 25.47
C ALA A 236 6.42 -29.05 25.17
N ASN A 237 7.63 -29.26 24.66
CA ASN A 237 8.27 -30.54 24.57
C ASN A 237 8.66 -30.93 26.00
N ASN A 238 7.68 -31.34 26.81
CA ASN A 238 7.98 -31.92 28.10
C ASN A 238 8.23 -33.41 27.90
N ALA A 239 9.50 -33.72 27.74
CA ALA A 239 10.06 -35.03 27.94
C ALA A 239 9.51 -35.60 29.26
N ASN A 240 8.72 -36.66 29.18
CA ASN A 240 8.54 -37.57 30.30
C ASN A 240 8.82 -39.00 29.83
N ARG A 241 10.12 -39.27 29.68
CA ARG A 241 10.69 -40.61 29.86
C ARG A 241 11.62 -40.52 31.06
N SER A 242 11.13 -40.94 32.23
CA SER A 242 11.87 -41.70 33.24
C SER A 242 11.09 -41.72 34.56
N LYS A 243 10.35 -42.79 34.81
CA LYS A 243 10.72 -43.87 35.72
C LYS A 243 9.76 -45.04 35.55
#